data_AF-A0A0G1VRI2-F1
#
_entry.id   AF-A0A0G1VRI2-F1
#
_cell.length_a   1.000
_cell.length_b   1.000
_cell.length_c   1.000
_cell.angle_alpha   90.00
_cell.angle_beta   90.00
_cell.angle_gamma   90.00
#
_symmetry.space_group_name_H-M   'P 1'
#
loop_
_entity.id
_entity.type
_entity.pdbx_description
1 polymer ?
#
loop_
_entity_poly.entity_id
_entity_poly.type
_entity_poly.pdbx_seq_one_letter_code
_entity_poly.pdbx_strand_id
1 'polypeptide(L)'
;MKEDGLEKAVGAIRSEIEKLGGNFIAEGAPSLTKLAYSITAREEGKKIEIDRAHFGWLKFEVQNSAVDIIEKLLKQDANILRSIIFQTVREDTRAKMKAPTLREVRRTDTIKSMPRRAVEAADQVPVSEEDLEKALKDITTE
;
A
#
# COMPACT_ATOMS: atom_id res chain seq x y z
N MET A 1 12.22 9.01 5.35
CA MET A 1 12.23 9.15 6.82
C MET A 1 12.13 7.76 7.44
N LYS A 2 12.81 7.48 8.56
CA LYS A 2 12.57 6.25 9.35
C LYS A 2 11.27 6.40 10.16
N GLU A 3 10.68 5.29 10.58
CA GLU A 3 9.38 5.23 11.28
C GLU A 3 9.32 6.14 12.51
N ASP A 4 10.35 6.14 13.36
CA ASP A 4 10.44 7.05 14.52
C ASP A 4 10.44 8.54 14.16
N GLY A 5 10.98 8.89 12.99
CA GLY A 5 10.99 10.28 12.51
C GLY A 5 9.59 10.71 12.04
N LEU A 6 8.84 9.78 11.47
CA LEU A 6 7.50 10.00 10.95
C LEU A 6 6.51 10.33 12.08
N GLU A 7 6.55 9.55 13.16
CA GLU A 7 5.69 9.81 14.32
C GLU A 7 5.95 11.17 14.95
N LYS A 8 7.22 11.57 15.04
CA LYS A 8 7.62 12.89 15.55
C LYS A 8 7.11 14.01 14.65
N ALA A 9 7.20 13.87 13.33
CA ALA A 9 6.69 14.87 12.40
C ALA A 9 5.17 15.01 12.50
N VAL A 10 4.44 13.88 12.55
CA VAL A 10 2.98 13.91 12.74
C VAL A 10 2.60 14.53 14.08
N GLY A 11 3.33 14.20 15.15
CA GLY A 11 3.14 14.79 16.47
C GLY A 11 3.37 16.30 16.48
N ALA A 12 4.40 16.79 15.79
CA ALA A 12 4.67 18.21 15.66
C ALA A 12 3.52 18.96 14.96
N ILE A 13 3.04 18.43 13.82
CA ILE A 13 1.89 18.97 13.09
C ILE A 13 0.65 19.00 13.98
N ARG A 14 0.41 17.92 14.73
CA ARG A 14 -0.72 17.84 15.67
C ARG A 14 -0.63 18.97 16.70
N SER A 15 0.51 19.12 17.36
CA SER A 15 0.71 20.16 18.38
C SER A 15 0.57 21.58 17.83
N GLU A 16 0.97 21.84 16.59
CA GLU A 16 0.81 23.16 15.97
C GLU A 16 -0.66 23.49 15.69
N ILE A 17 -1.45 22.51 15.26
CA ILE A 17 -2.90 22.67 15.06
C ILE A 17 -3.61 22.86 16.42
N GLU A 18 -3.21 22.15 17.47
CA GLU A 18 -3.78 22.32 18.83
C GLU A 18 -3.52 23.71 19.39
N LYS A 19 -2.30 24.24 19.21
CA LYS A 19 -1.95 25.61 19.64
C LYS A 19 -2.83 26.68 19.01
N LEU A 20 -3.36 26.40 17.82
CA LEU A 20 -4.27 27.28 17.09
C LEU A 20 -5.76 27.01 17.41
N GLY A 21 -6.03 26.19 18.42
CA GLY A 21 -7.38 25.87 18.88
C GLY A 21 -8.07 24.77 18.06
N GLY A 22 -7.31 23.95 17.33
CA GLY A 22 -7.84 22.83 16.56
C GLY A 22 -8.27 21.66 17.44
N ASN A 23 -9.42 21.06 17.12
CA ASN A 23 -9.96 19.87 17.76
C ASN A 23 -9.99 18.69 16.78
N PHE A 24 -9.32 17.58 17.10
CA PHE A 24 -9.22 16.44 16.19
C PHE A 24 -10.45 15.54 16.24
N ILE A 25 -10.86 15.06 15.06
CA ILE A 25 -11.99 14.15 14.89
C ILE A 25 -11.49 12.77 14.50
N ALA A 26 -10.62 12.70 13.48
CA ALA A 26 -10.10 11.46 12.96
C ALA A 26 -8.76 11.68 12.26
N GLU A 27 -7.95 10.64 12.17
CA GLU A 27 -6.66 10.66 11.49
C GLU A 27 -6.40 9.35 10.75
N GLY A 28 -5.60 9.44 9.69
CA GLY A 28 -5.05 8.30 8.97
C GLY A 28 -3.54 8.23 9.17
N ALA A 29 -3.06 7.11 9.74
CA ALA A 29 -1.64 6.87 9.90
C ALA A 29 -0.91 6.94 8.54
N PRO A 30 0.28 7.58 8.47
CA PRO A 30 0.91 7.79 7.18
C PRO A 30 1.40 6.48 6.56
N SER A 31 1.00 6.22 5.32
CA SER A 31 1.38 5.02 4.58
C SER A 31 2.35 5.33 3.46
N LEU A 32 3.42 4.54 3.34
CA LEU A 32 4.41 4.72 2.28
C LEU A 32 3.83 4.27 0.94
N THR A 33 3.72 5.20 -0.01
CA THR A 33 3.17 4.94 -1.34
C THR A 33 4.10 5.49 -2.42
N LYS A 34 4.15 4.80 -3.57
CA LYS A 34 4.88 5.28 -4.75
C LYS A 34 4.11 6.41 -5.42
N LEU A 35 4.78 7.50 -5.73
CA LEU A 35 4.22 8.66 -6.43
C LEU A 35 3.96 8.31 -7.91
N ALA A 36 2.92 8.92 -8.48
CA ALA A 36 2.60 8.75 -9.90
C ALA A 36 3.69 9.35 -10.81
N TYR A 37 4.39 10.37 -10.33
CA TYR A 37 5.52 11.01 -11.00
C TYR A 37 6.54 11.45 -9.95
N SER A 38 7.82 11.55 -10.33
CA SER A 38 8.87 11.99 -9.41
C SER A 38 8.73 13.48 -9.10
N ILE A 39 8.85 13.82 -7.82
CA ILE A 39 8.87 15.21 -7.36
C ILE A 39 10.30 15.59 -7.05
N THR A 40 10.76 16.72 -7.56
CA THR A 40 12.09 17.25 -7.23
C THR A 40 11.99 18.19 -6.05
N ALA A 41 12.66 17.87 -4.94
CA ALA A 41 12.80 18.75 -3.79
C ALA A 41 14.25 19.25 -3.68
N ARG A 42 14.45 20.35 -2.95
CA ARG A 42 15.80 20.79 -2.55
C ARG A 42 16.01 20.44 -1.09
N GLU A 43 17.00 19.61 -0.82
CA GLU A 43 17.44 19.26 0.53
C GLU A 43 18.92 19.62 0.63
N GLU A 44 19.29 20.44 1.62
CA GLU A 44 20.67 20.90 1.85
C GLU A 44 21.36 21.49 0.60
N GLY A 45 20.60 22.20 -0.25
CA GLY A 45 21.13 22.81 -1.47
C GLY A 45 21.32 21.85 -2.65
N LYS A 46 21.06 20.56 -2.48
CA LYS A 46 21.05 19.56 -3.56
C LYS A 46 19.63 19.31 -4.03
N LYS A 47 19.48 19.10 -5.34
CA LYS A 47 18.20 18.69 -5.93
C LYS A 47 18.08 17.19 -5.80
N ILE A 48 17.05 16.72 -5.12
CA ILE A 48 16.77 15.29 -4.90
C ILE A 48 15.47 14.95 -5.62
N GLU A 49 15.49 13.84 -6.34
CA GLU A 49 14.29 13.25 -6.94
C GLU A 49 13.67 12.26 -5.97
N ILE A 50 12.38 12.44 -5.70
CA ILE A 50 11.61 11.64 -4.76
C ILE A 50 10.54 10.91 -5.55
N ASP A 51 10.54 9.58 -5.45
CA ASP A 51 9.60 8.67 -6.13
C ASP A 51 8.60 8.02 -5.16
N ARG A 52 8.87 8.05 -3.85
CA ARG A 52 8.03 7.49 -2.79
C ARG A 52 7.86 8.49 -1.66
N ALA A 53 6.65 8.57 -1.12
CA ALA A 53 6.32 9.46 -0.01
C ALA A 53 5.30 8.82 0.94
N HIS A 54 5.27 9.30 2.17
CA HIS A 54 4.22 8.93 3.12
C HIS A 54 3.00 9.81 2.91
N PHE A 55 1.82 9.21 2.84
CA PHE A 55 0.54 9.92 2.76
C PHE A 55 -0.24 9.70 4.06
N GLY A 56 -0.58 10.79 4.73
CA GLY A 56 -1.45 10.82 5.89
C GLY A 56 -2.51 11.92 5.75
N TRP A 57 -3.53 11.87 6.58
CA TRP A 57 -4.56 12.91 6.66
C TRP A 57 -4.99 13.10 8.10
N LEU A 58 -5.36 14.34 8.42
CA LEU A 58 -5.91 14.71 9.71
C LEU A 58 -7.23 15.45 9.46
N LYS A 59 -8.29 14.99 10.11
CA LYS A 59 -9.59 15.67 10.14
C LYS A 59 -9.73 16.35 11.49
N PHE A 60 -9.85 17.66 11.45
CA PHE A 60 -9.96 18.50 12.63
C PHE A 60 -10.96 19.63 12.39
N GLU A 61 -11.44 20.21 13.48
CA GLU A 61 -12.27 21.40 13.55
C GLU A 61 -11.40 22.55 14.03
N VAL A 62 -11.45 23.69 13.35
CA VAL A 62 -10.71 24.89 13.75
C VAL A 62 -11.51 26.13 13.36
N GLN A 63 -11.26 27.25 14.03
CA GLN A 63 -11.82 28.54 13.63
C GLN A 63 -11.26 28.97 12.27
N ASN A 64 -12.12 29.51 11.42
CA ASN A 64 -11.77 29.88 10.03
C ASN A 64 -10.58 30.86 9.94
N SER A 65 -10.39 31.72 10.95
CA SER A 65 -9.27 32.68 11.01
C SER A 65 -7.89 32.02 11.16
N ALA A 66 -7.82 30.78 11.64
CA ALA A 66 -6.57 30.07 11.85
C ALA A 66 -6.12 29.25 10.61
N VAL A 67 -7.00 29.05 9.62
CA VAL A 67 -6.73 28.19 8.46
C VAL A 67 -5.54 28.69 7.64
N ASP A 68 -5.50 29.99 7.35
CA ASP A 68 -4.39 30.62 6.60
C ASP A 68 -3.04 30.49 7.32
N ILE A 69 -3.07 30.48 8.66
CA ILE A 69 -1.87 30.33 9.48
C ILE A 69 -1.38 28.88 9.40
N ILE A 70 -2.29 27.91 9.53
CA ILE A 70 -1.98 26.49 9.39
C ILE A 70 -1.43 26.19 8.00
N GLU A 71 -2.04 26.72 6.94
CA GLU A 71 -1.58 26.50 5.57
C GLU A 71 -0.15 27.01 5.35
N LYS A 72 0.18 28.19 5.87
CA LYS A 72 1.53 28.75 5.79
C LYS A 72 2.54 27.90 6.56
N LEU A 73 2.18 27.48 7.76
CA LEU A 73 3.04 26.66 8.61
C LEU A 73 3.35 25.31 7.97
N LEU A 74 2.35 24.63 7.40
CA LEU A 74 2.56 23.36 6.68
C LEU A 74 3.39 23.52 5.40
N LYS A 75 3.34 24.68 4.74
CA LYS A 75 4.16 24.97 3.56
C LYS A 75 5.62 25.29 3.90
N GLN A 76 5.88 25.75 5.13
CA GLN A 76 7.23 26.11 5.60
C GLN A 76 8.00 24.89 6.14
N ASP A 77 7.31 23.83 6.53
CA ASP A 77 7.95 22.60 7.01
C ASP A 77 8.68 21.89 5.87
N ALA A 78 10.00 21.74 6.01
CA ALA A 78 10.86 21.06 5.04
C ALA A 78 10.56 19.56 4.91
N ASN A 79 9.91 18.95 5.90
CA ASN A 79 9.53 17.54 5.87
C ASN A 79 8.26 17.28 5.03
N ILE A 80 7.51 18.34 4.69
CA ILE A 80 6.27 18.24 3.94
C ILE A 80 6.53 18.59 2.47
N LEU A 81 6.38 17.60 1.60
CA LEU A 81 6.50 17.79 0.15
C LEU A 81 5.34 18.59 -0.43
N ARG A 82 4.12 18.30 0.04
CA ARG A 82 2.87 18.91 -0.40
C ARG A 82 1.80 18.71 0.66
N SER A 83 1.04 19.75 0.94
CA SER A 83 -0.14 19.72 1.79
C SER A 83 -1.34 20.29 1.04
N ILE A 84 -2.55 19.83 1.38
CA ILE A 84 -3.81 20.34 0.86
C ILE A 84 -4.77 20.40 2.03
N ILE A 85 -5.42 21.55 2.21
CA ILE A 85 -6.48 21.76 3.20
C ILE A 85 -7.76 22.02 2.41
N PHE A 86 -8.85 21.36 2.80
CA PHE A 86 -10.17 21.58 2.22
C PHE A 86 -11.23 21.45 3.30
N GLN A 87 -12.34 22.18 3.12
CA GLN A 87 -13.46 22.14 4.04
C GLN A 87 -14.25 20.84 3.84
N THR A 88 -14.65 20.21 4.94
CA THR A 88 -15.51 19.03 4.94
C THR A 88 -16.50 19.11 6.10
N VAL A 89 -17.54 18.27 6.06
CA VAL A 89 -18.51 18.16 7.16
C VAL A 89 -17.95 17.37 8.34
N ARG A 90 -18.49 17.61 9.54
CA ARG A 90 -18.01 16.96 10.77
C ARG A 90 -18.24 15.44 10.74
N GLU A 91 -19.38 14.98 10.22
CA GLU A 91 -19.70 13.55 10.21
C GLU A 91 -18.78 12.74 9.29
N ASP A 92 -18.61 11.45 9.62
CA ASP A 92 -17.98 10.49 8.72
C ASP A 92 -18.98 10.12 7.60
N THR A 93 -18.82 10.76 6.45
CA THR A 93 -19.66 10.52 5.26
C THR A 93 -19.26 9.28 4.49
N ARG A 94 -18.28 8.49 4.97
CA ARG A 94 -17.85 7.30 4.26
C ARG A 94 -18.96 6.25 4.30
N ALA A 95 -19.47 5.89 3.12
CA ALA A 95 -20.38 4.77 2.98
C ALA A 95 -19.67 3.50 3.49
N LYS A 96 -20.10 2.98 4.64
CA LYS A 96 -19.65 1.69 5.16
C LYS A 96 -20.25 0.62 4.25
N MET A 97 -19.56 0.27 3.17
CA MET A 97 -19.89 -0.90 2.36
C MET A 97 -19.79 -2.12 3.29
N LYS A 98 -20.93 -2.55 3.82
CA LYS A 98 -21.00 -3.81 4.56
C LYS A 98 -20.62 -4.90 3.58
N ALA A 99 -19.56 -5.66 3.89
CA ALA A 99 -19.25 -6.85 3.13
C ALA A 99 -20.52 -7.72 3.09
N PRO A 100 -20.90 -8.25 1.92
CA PRO A 100 -22.04 -9.16 1.86
C PRO A 100 -21.74 -10.31 2.79
N THR A 101 -22.61 -10.53 3.78
CA THR A 101 -22.52 -11.72 4.61
C THR A 101 -22.70 -12.90 3.67
N LEU A 102 -21.64 -13.70 3.51
CA LEU A 102 -21.73 -14.99 2.84
C LEU A 102 -22.81 -15.76 3.57
N ARG A 103 -24.01 -15.87 2.99
CA ARG A 103 -25.00 -16.82 3.46
C ARG A 103 -24.34 -18.17 3.34
N GLU A 104 -24.16 -18.84 4.47
CA GLU A 104 -23.71 -20.21 4.52
C GLU A 104 -24.80 -21.04 3.82
N VAL A 105 -24.62 -21.26 2.51
CA VAL A 105 -25.43 -22.19 1.76
C VAL A 105 -25.06 -23.55 2.33
N ARG A 106 -25.90 -24.05 3.24
CA ARG A 106 -25.87 -25.46 3.64
C ARG A 106 -26.02 -26.25 2.34
N ARG A 107 -24.92 -26.76 1.81
CA ARG A 107 -24.92 -27.77 0.76
C ARG A 107 -25.59 -29.00 1.35
N THR A 108 -26.91 -29.06 1.30
CA THR A 108 -27.62 -30.33 1.34
C THR A 108 -27.36 -30.98 -0.02
N ASP A 109 -26.19 -31.59 -0.13
CA ASP A 109 -25.95 -32.79 -0.91
C ASP A 109 -24.46 -33.08 -0.82
N THR A 110 -24.16 -34.22 -0.20
CA THR A 110 -22.83 -34.80 -0.16
C THR A 110 -22.31 -34.91 -1.59
N ILE A 111 -21.31 -34.09 -1.91
CA ILE A 111 -20.53 -34.27 -3.13
C ILE A 111 -19.88 -35.65 -2.98
N LYS A 112 -20.47 -36.67 -3.61
CA LYS A 112 -19.80 -37.95 -3.80
C LYS A 112 -18.51 -37.63 -4.52
N SER A 113 -17.40 -37.77 -3.81
CA SER A 113 -16.05 -37.76 -4.36
C SER A 113 -15.99 -38.82 -5.44
N MET A 114 -16.23 -38.41 -6.68
CA MET A 114 -15.96 -39.24 -7.84
C MET A 114 -14.43 -39.39 -7.88
N PRO A 115 -13.89 -40.62 -7.87
CA PRO A 115 -12.45 -40.79 -7.92
C PRO A 115 -11.94 -40.11 -9.19
N ARG A 116 -10.99 -39.19 -9.04
CA ARG A 116 -10.21 -38.68 -10.16
C ARG A 116 -9.73 -39.90 -10.94
N ARG A 117 -10.17 -40.01 -12.20
CA ARG A 117 -9.55 -40.94 -13.16
C ARG A 117 -8.06 -40.66 -13.07
N ALA A 118 -7.29 -41.67 -12.64
CA ALA A 118 -5.84 -41.61 -12.64
C ALA A 118 -5.43 -41.20 -14.04
N VAL A 119 -4.96 -39.96 -14.18
CA VAL A 119 -4.17 -39.58 -15.34
C VAL A 119 -2.94 -40.45 -15.23
N GLU A 120 -2.82 -41.33 -16.20
CA GLU A 120 -1.73 -42.25 -16.46
C GLU A 120 -0.40 -41.75 -15.89
N ALA A 121 0.02 -42.38 -14.80
CA ALA A 121 1.42 -42.48 -14.44
C ALA A 121 2.10 -43.48 -15.41
N ALA A 122 2.05 -43.18 -16.71
CA ALA A 122 2.59 -44.02 -17.78
C ALA A 122 3.63 -43.28 -18.63
N ASP A 123 4.33 -42.30 -18.05
CA ASP A 123 5.46 -41.61 -18.72
C ASP A 123 6.70 -41.54 -17.84
N GLN A 124 6.87 -42.53 -16.96
CA GLN A 124 8.20 -42.90 -16.45
C GLN A 124 8.50 -44.32 -16.89
N VAL A 125 8.68 -44.47 -18.20
CA VAL A 125 9.46 -45.58 -18.73
C VAL A 125 10.90 -45.28 -18.29
N PRO A 126 11.56 -46.13 -17.49
CA PRO A 126 12.98 -45.98 -17.25
C PRO A 126 13.66 -46.23 -18.60
N VAL A 127 14.14 -45.17 -19.24
CA VAL A 127 14.96 -45.28 -20.45
C VAL A 127 16.19 -46.08 -20.03
N SER A 128 16.31 -47.30 -20.53
CA SER A 128 17.48 -48.16 -20.29
C SER A 128 18.72 -47.51 -20.87
N GLU A 129 19.79 -47.48 -20.08
CA GLU A 129 21.07 -46.80 -20.40
C GLU A 129 21.67 -47.27 -21.73
N GLU A 130 21.34 -48.48 -22.18
CA GLU A 130 21.79 -49.08 -23.44
C GLU A 130 21.30 -48.31 -24.69
N ASP A 131 20.09 -47.73 -24.66
CA ASP A 131 19.54 -46.97 -25.79
C ASP A 131 20.17 -45.58 -25.92
N LEU A 132 20.60 -45.00 -24.79
CA LEU A 132 21.31 -43.72 -24.76
C LEU A 132 22.74 -43.87 -25.30
N GLU A 133 23.43 -44.98 -24.99
CA GLU A 133 24.77 -45.24 -25.53
C GLU A 133 24.77 -45.44 -27.06
N LYS A 134 23.68 -46.00 -27.61
CA LYS A 134 23.54 -46.17 -29.05
C LYS A 134 23.37 -44.82 -29.76
N ALA A 135 22.55 -43.92 -29.20
CA ALA A 135 22.37 -42.57 -29.73
C ALA A 135 23.65 -41.72 -29.67
N LEU A 136 24.48 -41.90 -28.63
CA LEU A 136 25.76 -41.19 -28.50
C LEU A 136 26.80 -41.60 -29.55
N LYS A 137 26.78 -42.87 -30.00
CA LYS A 137 27.69 -43.37 -31.04
C LYS A 137 27.36 -42.81 -32.42
N ASP A 138 26.09 -42.68 -32.76
CA ASP A 138 25.64 -42.10 -34.04
C ASP A 138 26.01 -40.61 -34.16
N ILE A 139 26.02 -39.86 -33.05
CA ILE A 139 26.37 -38.43 -33.06
C ILE A 139 27.90 -38.20 -33.16
N THR A 140 28.72 -39.17 -32.75
CA THR A 140 30.19 -39.02 -32.70
C THR A 140 30.89 -39.52 -33.98
N THR A 141 30.14 -39.93 -35.00
CA THR A 141 30.69 -40.43 -36.29
C THR A 141 30.50 -39.46 -37.47
N GLU A 142 30.53 -38.15 -37.20
CA GLU A 142 30.82 -37.10 -38.21
C GLU A 142 32.14 -36.38 -37.91
#